data_AF-A0A6P4IHX4-F1
#
_entry.id   AF-A0A6P4IHX4-F1
#
_cell.length_a   1.000
_cell.length_b   1.000
_cell.length_c   1.000
_cell.angle_alpha   90.00
_cell.angle_beta   90.00
_cell.angle_gamma   90.00
#
_symmetry.space_group_name_H-M   'P 1'
#
loop_
_entity.id
_entity.type
_entity.pdbx_description
1 polymer ?
#
loop_
_entity_poly.entity_id
_entity_poly.type
_entity_poly.pdbx_seq_one_letter_code
_entity_poly.pdbx_strand_id
1 'polypeptide(L)'
;MSDHHKSSSRSKSEKKLHKVKSHDPLKKQKKRALKKLRRRAAAVNFPYQLFLYRQELKRARADFSYLRLSKAKIALTSELIAKKMGSCNPLSSVDELKELSREVQFQKRLCNQVERLQQFRQLGLTEMILNGKKMTL
;
A
#
# COMPACT_ATOMS: atom_id res chain seq x y z
N MET A 1 -81.04 52.26 -9.01
CA MET A 1 -80.80 50.81 -9.08
C MET A 1 -79.30 50.59 -9.05
N SER A 2 -78.85 49.88 -8.00
CA SER A 2 -77.58 49.14 -7.89
C SER A 2 -76.27 49.89 -7.57
N ASP A 3 -76.04 49.98 -6.26
CA ASP A 3 -74.92 49.42 -5.48
C ASP A 3 -73.47 49.95 -5.52
N HIS A 4 -73.05 50.25 -4.28
CA HIS A 4 -71.72 50.38 -3.68
C HIS A 4 -70.57 49.54 -4.28
N HIS A 5 -69.35 50.11 -4.30
CA HIS A 5 -68.28 49.66 -3.38
C HIS A 5 -67.10 50.64 -3.30
N LYS A 6 -66.69 50.88 -2.05
CA LYS A 6 -65.56 51.66 -1.54
C LYS A 6 -64.32 50.77 -1.46
N SER A 7 -63.15 51.21 -1.90
CA SER A 7 -61.88 50.82 -1.26
C SER A 7 -60.67 51.68 -1.66
N SER A 8 -60.39 52.62 -0.77
CA SER A 8 -59.06 53.05 -0.27
C SER A 8 -57.81 52.44 -0.94
N SER A 9 -57.05 53.31 -1.60
CA SER A 9 -55.64 53.14 -1.95
C SER A 9 -54.78 52.94 -0.69
N ARG A 10 -54.39 51.70 -0.39
CA ARG A 10 -53.38 51.38 0.63
C ARG A 10 -52.05 51.00 -0.03
N SER A 11 -51.10 51.90 0.10
CA SER A 11 -49.67 51.75 -0.16
C SER A 11 -49.11 50.39 0.30
N LYS A 12 -48.49 49.63 -0.61
CA LYS A 12 -47.59 48.53 -0.28
C LYS A 12 -46.18 48.88 -0.74
N SER A 13 -45.42 49.48 0.17
CA SER A 13 -43.97 49.56 0.11
C SER A 13 -43.39 48.18 0.38
N GLU A 14 -43.06 47.44 -0.68
CA GLU A 14 -42.32 46.18 -0.54
C GLU A 14 -40.86 46.47 -0.22
N LYS A 15 -40.51 46.15 1.04
CA LYS A 15 -39.17 46.26 1.61
C LYS A 15 -38.20 45.34 0.84
N LYS A 16 -37.20 45.92 0.16
CA LYS A 16 -36.01 45.19 -0.28
C LYS A 16 -35.26 44.67 0.95
N LEU A 17 -35.38 43.38 1.25
CA LEU A 17 -34.59 42.69 2.26
C LEU A 17 -33.12 42.67 1.83
N HIS A 18 -32.29 43.49 2.49
CA HIS A 18 -30.84 43.39 2.38
C HIS A 18 -30.38 42.01 2.88
N LYS A 19 -29.97 41.15 1.95
CA LYS A 19 -29.31 39.87 2.27
C LYS A 19 -27.92 40.17 2.84
N VAL A 20 -27.83 40.29 4.16
CA VAL A 20 -26.58 40.44 4.89
C VAL A 20 -25.72 39.21 4.59
N LYS A 21 -24.67 39.41 3.77
CA LYS A 21 -23.63 38.39 3.56
C LYS A 21 -22.88 38.26 4.88
N SER A 22 -23.27 37.30 5.71
CA SER A 22 -22.49 36.84 6.85
C SER A 22 -21.06 36.53 6.38
N HIS A 23 -20.11 37.39 6.77
CA HIS A 23 -18.69 37.20 6.54
C HIS A 23 -18.20 36.13 7.51
N ASP A 24 -18.34 34.87 7.11
CA ASP A 24 -17.81 33.73 7.85
C ASP A 24 -16.32 33.55 7.49
N PRO A 25 -15.38 33.88 8.40
CA PRO A 25 -13.96 33.75 8.14
C PRO A 25 -13.54 32.29 7.88
N LEU A 26 -14.25 31.30 8.42
CA LEU A 26 -13.98 29.88 8.14
C LEU A 26 -14.33 29.51 6.70
N LYS A 27 -15.43 30.05 6.14
CA LYS A 27 -15.76 29.82 4.72
C LYS A 27 -14.72 30.43 3.79
N LYS A 28 -14.18 31.60 4.14
CA LYS A 28 -13.10 32.26 3.38
C LYS A 28 -11.79 31.48 3.46
N GLN A 29 -11.45 30.96 4.64
CA GLN A 29 -10.26 30.13 4.86
C GLN A 29 -10.36 28.79 4.11
N LYS A 30 -11.50 28.09 4.18
CA LYS A 30 -11.76 26.86 3.43
C LYS A 30 -11.66 27.07 1.92
N LYS A 31 -12.23 28.16 1.38
CA LYS A 31 -12.09 28.51 -0.05
C LYS A 31 -10.64 28.78 -0.46
N ARG A 32 -9.85 29.44 0.40
CA ARG A 32 -8.42 29.69 0.16
C ARG A 32 -7.60 28.39 0.18
N ALA A 33 -7.87 27.49 1.13
CA ALA A 33 -7.23 26.18 1.22
C ALA A 33 -7.55 25.32 -0.02
N LEU A 34 -8.82 25.26 -0.42
CA LEU A 34 -9.25 24.53 -1.62
C LEU A 34 -8.62 25.10 -2.91
N LYS A 35 -8.48 26.42 -3.02
CA LYS A 35 -7.79 27.08 -4.13
C LYS A 35 -6.29 26.76 -4.17
N LYS A 36 -5.63 26.68 -3.00
CA LYS A 36 -4.22 26.25 -2.89
C LYS A 36 -4.03 24.79 -3.29
N LEU A 37 -4.95 23.91 -2.86
CA LEU A 37 -4.93 22.49 -3.24
C LEU A 37 -5.12 22.30 -4.75
N ARG A 38 -6.09 23.00 -5.36
CA ARG A 38 -6.31 22.97 -6.82
C ARG A 38 -5.13 23.49 -7.63
N ARG A 39 -4.45 24.54 -7.15
CA ARG A 39 -3.24 25.07 -7.81
C ARG A 39 -2.06 24.10 -7.74
N ARG A 40 -1.90 23.38 -6.63
CA ARG A 40 -0.91 22.29 -6.54
C ARG A 40 -1.29 21.11 -7.42
N ALA A 41 -2.57 20.74 -7.48
CA ALA A 41 -3.05 19.67 -8.35
C ALA A 41 -2.82 19.94 -9.85
N ALA A 42 -2.89 21.20 -10.29
CA ALA A 42 -2.62 21.58 -11.69
C ALA A 42 -1.14 21.44 -12.10
N ALA A 43 -0.21 21.49 -11.13
CA ALA A 43 1.22 21.29 -11.37
C ALA A 43 1.63 19.81 -11.34
N VAL A 44 0.72 18.93 -10.94
CA VAL A 44 1.00 17.50 -10.81
C VAL A 44 0.30 16.78 -11.96
N ASN A 45 1.08 16.14 -12.82
CA ASN A 45 0.56 15.28 -13.88
C ASN A 45 -0.16 14.09 -13.22
N PHE A 46 -1.48 14.23 -13.03
CA PHE A 46 -2.31 13.26 -12.32
C PHE A 46 -2.21 11.85 -12.92
N PRO A 47 -2.24 11.64 -14.26
CA PRO A 47 -1.95 10.35 -14.86
C PRO A 47 -0.60 9.76 -14.44
N TYR A 48 0.46 10.57 -14.47
CA TYR A 48 1.81 10.13 -14.09
C TYR A 48 1.92 9.82 -12.59
N GLN A 49 1.31 10.64 -11.74
CA GLN A 49 1.27 10.41 -10.30
C GLN A 49 0.49 9.13 -9.96
N LEU A 50 -0.63 8.88 -10.65
CA LEU A 50 -1.40 7.66 -10.50
C LEU A 50 -0.62 6.43 -10.98
N PHE A 51 0.13 6.56 -12.08
CA PHE A 51 1.05 5.52 -12.55
C PHE A 51 2.12 5.20 -11.51
N LEU A 52 2.82 6.22 -10.98
CA LEU A 52 3.83 6.04 -9.94
C LEU A 52 3.25 5.39 -8.69
N TYR A 53 2.08 5.84 -8.23
CA TYR A 53 1.39 5.25 -7.09
C TYR A 53 1.05 3.77 -7.32
N ARG A 54 0.54 3.40 -8.50
CA ARG A 54 0.26 2.01 -8.85
C ARG A 54 1.53 1.17 -8.89
N GLN A 55 2.65 1.72 -9.37
CA GLN A 55 3.94 1.04 -9.35
C GLN A 55 4.46 0.85 -7.92
N GLU A 56 4.33 1.86 -7.07
CA GLU A 56 4.71 1.78 -5.66
C GLU A 56 3.87 0.74 -4.90
N LEU A 57 2.56 0.67 -5.15
CA LEU A 57 1.71 -0.37 -4.60
C LEU A 57 2.11 -1.78 -5.06
N LYS A 58 2.51 -1.94 -6.32
CA LYS A 58 3.02 -3.22 -6.83
C LYS A 58 4.37 -3.57 -6.19
N ARG A 59 5.25 -2.59 -6.00
CA ARG A 59 6.54 -2.73 -5.33
C ARG A 59 6.36 -3.17 -3.88
N ALA A 60 5.51 -2.50 -3.11
CA ALA A 60 5.18 -2.87 -1.74
C ALA A 60 4.58 -4.30 -1.61
N ARG A 61 3.77 -4.73 -2.59
CA ARG A 61 3.23 -6.11 -2.64
C ARG A 61 4.22 -7.16 -3.17
N ALA A 62 5.28 -6.71 -3.85
CA ALA A 62 6.37 -7.55 -4.34
C ALA A 62 7.53 -7.64 -3.33
N ASP A 63 7.65 -6.63 -2.45
CA ASP A 63 8.69 -6.48 -1.44
C ASP A 63 8.40 -7.31 -0.18
N PHE A 64 8.08 -8.59 -0.36
CA PHE A 64 8.44 -9.54 0.69
C PHE A 64 9.94 -9.80 0.57
N SER A 65 10.73 -8.83 1.06
CA SER A 65 12.21 -8.86 1.02
C SER A 65 12.75 -10.23 1.46
N TYR A 66 12.14 -10.81 2.49
CA TYR A 66 12.47 -12.15 2.97
C TYR A 66 12.23 -13.25 1.92
N LEU A 67 11.13 -13.24 1.17
CA LEU A 67 10.84 -14.28 0.18
C LEU A 67 11.82 -14.20 -1.00
N ARG A 68 12.12 -12.97 -1.45
CA ARG A 68 13.11 -12.73 -2.50
C ARG A 68 14.50 -13.18 -2.06
N LEU A 69 14.92 -12.77 -0.86
CA LEU A 69 16.21 -13.17 -0.28
C LEU A 69 16.30 -14.68 -0.06
N SER A 70 15.22 -15.30 0.43
CA SER A 70 15.18 -16.75 0.69
C SER A 70 15.26 -17.55 -0.60
N LYS A 71 14.58 -17.11 -1.68
CA LYS A 71 14.72 -17.71 -3.01
C LYS A 71 16.16 -17.63 -3.53
N ALA A 72 16.80 -16.47 -3.38
CA ALA A 72 18.21 -16.31 -3.76
C ALA A 72 19.12 -17.23 -2.92
N LYS A 73 18.90 -17.31 -1.60
CA LYS A 73 19.65 -18.20 -0.72
C LYS A 73 19.49 -19.67 -1.10
N ILE A 74 18.28 -20.10 -1.46
CA ILE A 74 18.04 -21.45 -1.98
C ILE A 74 18.86 -21.68 -3.26
N ALA A 75 18.78 -20.78 -4.24
CA ALA A 75 19.49 -20.91 -5.51
C ALA A 75 21.01 -21.02 -5.31
N LEU A 76 21.60 -20.13 -4.52
CA LEU A 76 23.04 -20.15 -4.21
C LEU A 76 23.45 -21.43 -3.46
N THR A 77 22.61 -21.90 -2.53
CA THR A 77 22.89 -23.16 -1.80
C THR A 77 22.80 -24.36 -2.73
N SER A 78 21.83 -24.41 -3.65
CA SER A 78 21.73 -25.45 -4.68
C SER A 78 23.00 -25.52 -5.53
N GLU A 79 23.49 -24.35 -5.99
CA GLU A 79 24.71 -24.28 -6.79
C GLU A 79 25.94 -24.73 -5.98
N LEU A 80 26.03 -24.34 -4.71
CA LEU A 80 27.13 -24.76 -3.83
C LEU A 80 27.12 -26.28 -3.61
N ILE A 81 25.95 -26.86 -3.35
CA ILE A 81 25.77 -28.31 -3.21
C ILE A 81 26.16 -29.02 -4.51
N ALA A 82 25.69 -28.54 -5.66
CA ALA A 82 26.02 -29.13 -6.95
C ALA A 82 27.53 -29.12 -7.23
N LYS A 83 28.21 -28.00 -6.93
CA LYS A 83 29.67 -27.90 -7.03
C LYS A 83 30.37 -28.88 -6.11
N LYS A 84 29.96 -28.95 -4.83
CA LYS A 84 30.54 -29.85 -3.82
C LYS A 84 30.32 -31.32 -4.16
N MET A 85 29.14 -31.68 -4.66
CA MET A 85 28.81 -33.03 -5.13
C MET A 85 29.64 -33.42 -6.34
N GLY A 86 29.86 -32.50 -7.29
CA GLY A 86 30.69 -32.74 -8.48
C GLY A 86 32.18 -32.88 -8.17
N SER A 87 32.66 -32.27 -7.08
CA SER A 87 34.05 -32.40 -6.61
C SER A 87 34.24 -33.48 -5.54
N CYS A 88 33.18 -34.18 -5.12
CA CYS A 88 33.27 -35.23 -4.10
C CYS A 88 34.00 -36.43 -4.68
N ASN A 89 35.28 -36.56 -4.32
CA ASN A 89 36.07 -37.75 -4.58
C ASN A 89 35.77 -38.82 -3.52
N PRO A 90 36.02 -40.11 -3.80
CA PRO A 90 35.90 -41.19 -2.80
C PRO A 90 36.81 -41.01 -1.56
N LEU A 91 37.77 -40.08 -1.61
CA LEU A 91 38.64 -39.69 -0.50
C LEU A 91 38.15 -38.43 0.26
N SER A 92 36.93 -37.95 0.00
CA SER A 92 36.38 -36.77 0.68
C SER A 92 36.35 -36.99 2.19
N SER A 93 36.73 -35.97 2.96
CA SER A 93 36.78 -36.08 4.41
C SER A 93 35.37 -36.26 4.97
N VAL A 94 35.25 -37.01 6.07
CA VAL A 94 33.98 -37.17 6.82
C VAL A 94 33.39 -35.81 7.19
N ASP A 95 34.23 -34.81 7.46
CA ASP A 95 33.77 -33.47 7.82
C ASP A 95 33.18 -32.69 6.64
N GLU A 96 33.72 -32.88 5.44
CA GLU A 96 33.16 -32.31 4.19
C GLU A 96 31.80 -32.93 3.87
N LEU A 97 31.65 -34.24 4.10
CA LEU A 97 30.37 -34.92 3.92
C LEU A 97 29.32 -34.45 4.95
N LYS A 98 29.74 -34.25 6.21
CA LYS A 98 28.88 -33.66 7.25
C LYS A 98 28.50 -32.22 6.93
N GLU A 99 29.43 -31.43 6.39
CA GLU A 99 29.15 -30.09 5.85
C GLU A 99 28.05 -30.21 4.80
N LEU A 100 28.31 -30.91 3.69
CA LEU A 100 27.35 -31.07 2.61
C LEU A 100 25.96 -31.54 3.07
N SER A 101 25.89 -32.47 4.03
CA SER A 101 24.64 -32.90 4.64
C SER A 101 23.89 -31.76 5.35
N ARG A 102 24.59 -30.87 6.06
CA ARG A 102 23.98 -29.69 6.69
C ARG A 102 23.44 -28.74 5.63
N GLU A 103 24.18 -28.45 4.57
CA GLU A 103 23.71 -27.58 3.49
C GLU A 103 22.45 -28.14 2.81
N VAL A 104 22.40 -29.44 2.52
CA VAL A 104 21.22 -30.10 1.94
C VAL A 104 20.02 -30.01 2.88
N GLN A 105 20.21 -30.30 4.17
CA GLN A 105 19.14 -30.20 5.16
C GLN A 105 18.66 -28.75 5.33
N PHE A 106 19.58 -27.79 5.34
CA PHE A 106 19.29 -26.36 5.41
C PHE A 106 18.43 -25.94 4.22
N GLN A 107 18.83 -26.31 3.00
CA GLN A 107 18.07 -26.01 1.79
C GLN A 107 16.64 -26.56 1.88
N LYS A 108 16.48 -27.83 2.28
CA LYS A 108 15.15 -28.47 2.43
C LYS A 108 14.26 -27.70 3.41
N ARG A 109 14.79 -27.34 4.57
CA ARG A 109 14.04 -26.56 5.57
C ARG A 109 13.64 -25.19 5.04
N LEU A 110 14.55 -24.52 4.35
CA LEU A 110 14.29 -23.19 3.78
C LEU A 110 13.26 -23.22 2.65
N CYS A 111 13.31 -24.23 1.77
CA CYS A 111 12.28 -24.45 0.74
C CYS A 111 10.89 -24.58 1.36
N ASN A 112 10.74 -25.44 2.38
CA ASN A 112 9.46 -25.63 3.08
C ASN A 112 8.94 -24.31 3.71
N GLN A 113 9.83 -23.51 4.30
CA GLN A 113 9.45 -22.21 4.86
C GLN A 113 8.96 -21.24 3.77
N VAL A 114 9.67 -21.22 2.63
CA VAL A 114 9.34 -20.39 1.47
C VAL A 114 8.00 -20.81 0.86
N GLU A 115 7.74 -22.10 0.69
CA GLU A 115 6.46 -22.63 0.19
C GLU A 115 5.31 -22.23 1.10
N ARG A 116 5.48 -22.41 2.42
CA ARG A 116 4.46 -22.02 3.40
C ARG A 116 4.15 -20.53 3.33
N LEU A 117 5.17 -19.68 3.24
CA LEU A 117 5.00 -18.23 3.08
C LEU A 117 4.33 -17.86 1.77
N GLN A 118 4.59 -18.59 0.69
CA GLN A 118 3.90 -18.38 -0.59
C GLN A 118 2.42 -18.73 -0.50
N GLN A 119 2.07 -19.84 0.16
CA GLN A 119 0.68 -20.23 0.40
C GLN A 119 -0.06 -19.15 1.19
N PHE A 120 0.55 -18.66 2.27
CA PHE A 120 -0.04 -17.57 3.05
C PHE A 120 -0.20 -16.28 2.27
N ARG A 121 0.73 -15.96 1.36
CA ARG A 121 0.59 -14.84 0.43
C ARG A 121 -0.58 -15.01 -0.51
N GLN A 122 -0.78 -16.21 -1.07
CA GLN A 122 -1.91 -16.49 -1.95
C GLN A 122 -3.25 -16.33 -1.22
N LEU A 123 -3.28 -16.70 0.06
CA LEU A 123 -4.45 -16.55 0.93
C LEU A 123 -4.64 -15.14 1.51
N GLY A 124 -3.73 -14.20 1.26
CA GLY A 124 -3.79 -12.84 1.83
C GLY A 124 -3.51 -12.77 3.34
N LEU A 125 -2.90 -13.81 3.92
CA LEU A 125 -2.63 -13.94 5.37
C LEU A 125 -1.23 -13.43 5.80
N THR A 126 -0.55 -12.69 4.92
CA THR A 126 0.84 -12.24 5.15
C THR A 126 0.99 -11.35 6.38
N GLU A 127 -0.01 -10.52 6.68
CA GLU A 127 0.01 -9.59 7.82
C GLU A 127 -0.04 -10.33 9.17
N MET A 128 -0.76 -11.45 9.25
CA MET A 128 -0.89 -12.22 10.50
C MET A 128 0.44 -12.87 10.92
N ILE A 129 1.26 -13.28 9.94
CA ILE A 129 2.53 -13.98 10.19
C ILE A 129 3.65 -12.99 10.50
N LEU A 130 3.65 -11.83 9.85
CA LEU A 130 4.61 -10.77 10.14
C LEU A 130 4.37 -10.16 11.52
N ASN A 131 3.11 -10.01 11.93
CA ASN A 131 2.76 -9.49 13.25
C ASN A 131 2.97 -10.49 14.39
N GLY A 132 2.91 -11.81 14.10
CA GLY A 132 3.19 -12.87 15.08
C GLY A 132 4.63 -12.90 15.61
N LYS A 133 5.58 -12.27 14.91
CA LYS A 133 6.99 -12.17 15.36
C LYS A 133 7.22 -11.31 16.60
N LYS A 134 6.19 -10.64 17.15
CA LYS A 134 6.27 -10.02 18.48
C LYS A 134 5.96 -10.98 19.63
N MET A 135 5.51 -12.21 19.36
CA MET A 135 5.10 -13.19 20.37
C MET A 135 5.94 -14.47 20.24
N THR A 136 7.22 -14.40 20.58
CA THR A 136 8.10 -15.52 21.01
C THR A 136 9.52 -14.98 21.20
N LEU A 137 9.77 -14.46 22.40
CA LEU A 137 11.07 -14.50 23.07
C LEU A 137 10.82 -15.15 24.43
#